data_AF-K9S8A5-F1
#
_entry.id   AF-K9S8A5-F1
#
_cell.length_a   1.000
_cell.length_b   1.000
_cell.length_c   1.000
_cell.angle_alpha   90.00
_cell.angle_beta   90.00
_cell.angle_gamma   90.00
#
_symmetry.space_group_name_H-M   'P 1'
#
loop_
_entity.id
_entity.type
_entity.pdbx_description
1 polymer ?
#
loop_
_entity_poly.entity_id
_entity_poly.type
_entity_poly.pdbx_seq_one_letter_code
_entity_poly.pdbx_strand_id
1 'polypeptide(L)'
;MSQPMNFWKFIGLFGLYALGSWGLFMAAAFTIAGGIFYLFLLGPFYLLCLALLIGWCVGRQPKRVRYRRLWLLPIAAMQVLTLLTSPASCYGIKQGNACYSLLQSWITTENLQTMQGGPPHWTLFEALFPWSFLAYVITLILFLGTLRVDNSPAPSSESDRP
;
A
#
# COMPACT_ATOMS: atom_id res chain seq x y z
N MET A 1 -1.80 7.24 -20.85
CA MET A 1 -1.37 5.85 -20.51
C MET A 1 0.14 5.82 -20.41
N SER A 2 0.72 4.82 -19.74
CA SER A 2 2.16 4.58 -19.75
C SER A 2 2.63 4.06 -21.11
N GLN A 3 3.93 4.18 -21.36
CA GLN A 3 4.59 3.41 -22.42
C GLN A 3 4.46 1.90 -22.13
N PRO A 4 4.42 1.05 -23.17
CA PRO A 4 4.34 -0.40 -22.99
C PRO A 4 5.61 -0.92 -22.32
N MET A 5 5.43 -1.76 -21.31
CA MET A 5 6.52 -2.35 -20.54
C MET A 5 6.41 -3.87 -20.56
N ASN A 6 7.56 -4.56 -20.52
CA ASN A 6 7.59 -6.01 -20.35
C ASN A 6 6.80 -6.41 -19.10
N PHE A 7 5.92 -7.42 -19.24
CA PHE A 7 5.05 -7.87 -18.15
C PHE A 7 5.83 -8.33 -16.91
N TRP A 8 6.92 -9.09 -17.08
CA TRP A 8 7.78 -9.52 -15.97
C TRP A 8 8.45 -8.35 -15.24
N LYS A 9 8.88 -7.34 -16.00
CA LYS A 9 9.43 -6.11 -15.41
C LYS A 9 8.37 -5.38 -14.57
N PHE A 10 7.12 -5.37 -15.03
CA PHE A 10 6.01 -4.80 -14.25
C PHE A 10 5.74 -5.59 -12.97
N ILE A 11 5.67 -6.92 -13.03
CA ILE A 11 5.51 -7.76 -11.83
C ILE A 11 6.63 -7.46 -10.83
N GLY A 12 7.89 -7.42 -11.28
CA GLY A 12 9.03 -7.11 -10.42
C GLY A 12 8.93 -5.74 -9.75
N LEU A 13 8.54 -4.71 -10.50
CA LEU A 13 8.34 -3.36 -9.95
C LEU A 13 7.16 -3.31 -8.96
N PHE A 14 6.06 -4.00 -9.26
CA PHE A 14 4.93 -4.10 -8.34
C PHE A 14 5.31 -4.88 -7.06
N GLY A 15 6.11 -5.93 -7.18
CA GLY A 15 6.63 -6.68 -6.03
C GLY A 15 7.56 -5.84 -5.16
N LEU A 16 8.47 -5.08 -5.77
CA LEU A 16 9.33 -4.15 -5.04
C LEU A 16 8.51 -3.06 -4.34
N TYR A 17 7.48 -2.54 -5.00
CA TYR A 17 6.52 -1.61 -4.40
C TYR A 17 5.80 -2.24 -3.20
N ALA A 18 5.27 -3.46 -3.34
CA ALA A 18 4.58 -4.16 -2.26
C ALA A 18 5.48 -4.38 -1.05
N LEU A 19 6.72 -4.83 -1.27
CA LEU A 19 7.72 -5.02 -0.19
C LEU A 19 8.08 -3.69 0.49
N GLY A 20 8.36 -2.65 -0.30
CA GLY A 20 8.69 -1.33 0.25
C GLY A 20 7.51 -0.71 1.02
N SER A 21 6.30 -0.82 0.47
CA SER A 21 5.06 -0.35 1.11
C SER A 21 4.81 -1.11 2.42
N TRP A 22 4.92 -2.44 2.40
CA TRP A 22 4.77 -3.26 3.60
C TRP A 22 5.81 -2.91 4.66
N GLY A 23 7.08 -2.71 4.29
CA GLY A 23 8.13 -2.26 5.20
C GLY A 23 7.82 -0.89 5.83
N LEU A 24 7.32 0.07 5.03
CA LEU A 24 6.88 1.38 5.54
C LEU A 24 5.73 1.26 6.53
N PHE A 25 4.73 0.43 6.23
CA PHE A 25 3.60 0.19 7.15
C PHE A 25 4.05 -0.49 8.44
N MET A 26 4.95 -1.46 8.38
CA MET A 26 5.52 -2.11 9.56
C MET A 26 6.36 -1.14 10.40
N ALA A 27 7.13 -0.25 9.76
CA ALA A 27 7.90 0.78 10.46
C ALA A 27 6.99 1.85 11.12
N ALA A 28 5.85 2.15 10.51
CA ALA A 28 4.84 3.05 11.07
C ALA A 28 4.03 2.42 12.21
N ALA A 29 3.74 1.12 12.13
CA ALA A 29 3.11 0.35 13.20
C ALA A 29 4.11 0.01 14.30
N PHE A 30 4.35 0.96 15.20
CA PHE A 30 5.11 0.71 16.44
C PHE A 30 4.33 -0.12 17.49
N THR A 31 3.20 -0.72 17.11
CA THR A 31 2.29 -1.44 18.00
C THR A 31 2.04 -2.86 17.48
N ILE A 32 1.92 -3.83 18.40
CA ILE A 32 1.61 -5.24 18.07
C ILE A 32 0.31 -5.33 17.26
N ALA A 33 -0.70 -4.52 17.60
CA ALA A 33 -1.98 -4.50 16.90
C ALA A 33 -1.86 -3.99 15.45
N GLY A 34 -1.10 -2.90 15.22
CA GLY A 34 -0.83 -2.40 13.87
C GLY A 34 -0.03 -3.41 13.04
N GLY A 35 0.97 -4.04 13.65
CA GLY A 35 1.76 -5.11 13.01
C GLY A 35 0.89 -6.30 12.60
N ILE A 36 -0.02 -6.77 13.46
CA ILE A 36 -0.98 -7.84 13.14
C ILE A 36 -1.85 -7.42 11.97
N PHE A 37 -2.38 -6.19 11.97
CA PHE A 37 -3.25 -5.72 10.89
C PHE A 37 -2.52 -5.71 9.54
N TYR A 38 -1.29 -5.18 9.48
CA TYR A 38 -0.52 -5.18 8.24
C TYR A 38 -0.02 -6.57 7.83
N LEU A 39 0.36 -7.41 8.78
CA LEU A 39 0.83 -8.77 8.50
C LEU A 39 -0.30 -9.67 7.99
N PHE A 40 -1.49 -9.62 8.59
CA PHE A 40 -2.59 -10.55 8.27
C PHE A 40 -3.60 -10.00 7.26
N LEU A 41 -3.65 -8.69 7.03
CA LEU A 41 -4.55 -8.10 6.04
C LEU A 41 -3.78 -7.65 4.80
N LEU A 42 -2.77 -6.78 4.99
CA LEU A 42 -2.06 -6.18 3.86
C LEU A 42 -1.09 -7.16 3.17
N GLY A 43 -0.38 -7.98 3.94
CA GLY A 43 0.51 -9.02 3.43
C GLY A 43 -0.20 -9.98 2.47
N PRO A 44 -1.24 -10.71 2.93
CA PRO A 44 -2.03 -11.60 2.09
C PRO A 44 -2.64 -10.90 0.88
N PHE A 45 -3.08 -9.65 1.03
CA PHE A 45 -3.60 -8.86 -0.09
C PHE A 45 -2.55 -8.64 -1.18
N TYR A 46 -1.33 -8.19 -0.84
CA TYR A 46 -0.27 -8.04 -1.83
C TYR A 46 0.16 -9.36 -2.46
N LEU A 47 0.24 -10.44 -1.66
CA LEU A 47 0.53 -11.78 -2.17
C LEU A 47 -0.54 -12.24 -3.17
N LEU A 48 -1.82 -11.99 -2.88
CA LEU A 48 -2.92 -12.30 -3.79
C LEU A 48 -2.80 -11.49 -5.09
N CYS A 49 -2.53 -10.19 -5.03
CA CYS A 49 -2.32 -9.36 -6.22
C CYS A 49 -1.15 -9.87 -7.07
N LEU A 50 -0.02 -10.21 -6.44
CA LEU A 50 1.14 -10.79 -7.13
C LEU A 50 0.82 -12.14 -7.76
N ALA A 51 0.15 -13.03 -7.02
CA ALA A 51 -0.27 -14.34 -7.51
C ALA A 51 -1.21 -14.22 -8.73
N LEU A 52 -2.14 -13.27 -8.71
CA LEU A 52 -3.03 -12.98 -9.85
C LEU A 52 -2.25 -12.49 -11.07
N LEU A 53 -1.29 -11.57 -10.89
CA LEU A 53 -0.44 -11.09 -11.97
C LEU A 53 0.42 -12.23 -12.55
N ILE A 54 1.03 -13.06 -11.70
CA ILE A 54 1.81 -14.22 -12.12
C ILE A 54 0.93 -15.23 -12.86
N GLY A 55 -0.27 -15.53 -12.34
CA GLY A 55 -1.23 -16.42 -12.98
C GLY A 55 -1.67 -15.93 -14.36
N TRP A 56 -1.92 -14.63 -14.51
CA TRP A 56 -2.15 -14.02 -15.83
C TRP A 56 -0.94 -14.12 -16.75
N CYS A 57 0.27 -13.96 -16.20
CA CYS A 57 1.50 -14.10 -16.97
C CYS A 57 1.66 -15.52 -17.52
N VAL A 58 1.45 -16.54 -16.68
CA VAL A 58 1.62 -17.95 -17.05
C VAL A 58 0.52 -18.40 -18.02
N GLY A 59 -0.74 -18.04 -17.76
CA GLY A 59 -1.88 -18.52 -18.55
C GLY A 59 -2.04 -17.85 -19.92
N ARG A 60 -1.62 -16.59 -20.08
CA ARG A 60 -1.82 -15.84 -21.34
C ARG A 60 -0.52 -15.45 -22.05
N GLN A 61 0.64 -15.67 -21.41
CA GLN A 61 1.96 -15.24 -21.88
C GLN A 61 2.00 -13.82 -22.46
N PRO A 62 1.45 -12.83 -21.74
CA PRO A 62 1.45 -11.45 -22.22
C PRO A 62 2.86 -10.90 -22.32
N LYS A 63 3.20 -10.35 -23.48
CA LYS A 63 4.51 -9.74 -23.69
C LYS A 63 4.58 -8.36 -23.03
N ARG A 64 3.46 -7.63 -23.00
CA ARG A 64 3.44 -6.21 -22.64
C ARG A 64 2.26 -5.82 -21.77
N VAL A 65 2.49 -4.84 -20.90
CA VAL A 65 1.47 -4.20 -20.09
C VAL A 65 1.58 -2.68 -20.19
N ARG A 66 0.42 -2.03 -20.24
CA ARG A 66 0.27 -0.57 -20.09
C ARG A 66 -0.60 -0.31 -18.88
N TYR A 67 -0.26 0.72 -18.13
CA TYR A 67 -1.03 1.16 -16.97
C TYR A 67 -1.38 2.65 -17.11
N ARG A 68 -2.39 3.11 -16.38
CA ARG A 68 -2.75 4.52 -16.35
C ARG A 68 -1.96 5.23 -15.25
N ARG A 69 -0.94 6.01 -15.63
CA ARG A 69 -0.09 6.79 -14.70
C ARG A 69 -0.87 7.67 -13.72
N LEU A 70 -2.05 8.16 -14.12
CA LEU A 70 -2.93 8.97 -13.27
C LEU A 70 -3.26 8.29 -11.93
N TRP A 71 -3.33 6.95 -11.90
CA TRP A 71 -3.64 6.20 -10.68
C TRP A 71 -2.49 6.11 -9.69
N LEU A 72 -1.25 6.44 -10.08
CA LEU A 72 -0.11 6.42 -9.14
C LEU A 72 -0.27 7.48 -8.05
N LEU A 73 -0.82 8.65 -8.39
CA LEU A 73 -1.05 9.74 -7.44
C LEU A 73 -2.06 9.37 -6.34
N PRO A 74 -3.29 8.89 -6.64
CA PRO A 74 -4.23 8.49 -5.60
C PRO A 74 -3.72 7.30 -4.78
N ILE A 75 -2.96 6.36 -5.36
CA ILE A 75 -2.32 5.28 -4.59
C ILE A 75 -1.37 5.88 -3.54
N ALA A 76 -0.48 6.78 -3.95
CA ALA A 76 0.48 7.43 -3.05
C ALA A 76 -0.25 8.26 -1.97
N ALA A 77 -1.27 9.02 -2.35
CA ALA A 77 -2.07 9.82 -1.42
C ALA A 77 -2.77 8.94 -0.37
N MET A 78 -3.39 7.83 -0.78
CA MET A 78 -4.06 6.91 0.14
C MET A 78 -3.06 6.15 1.02
N GLN A 79 -1.88 5.82 0.49
CA GLN A 79 -0.79 5.22 1.28
C GLN A 79 -0.33 6.17 2.40
N VAL A 80 -0.06 7.43 2.07
CA VAL A 80 0.30 8.46 3.06
C VAL A 80 -0.83 8.66 4.07
N LEU A 81 -2.08 8.79 3.61
CA LEU A 81 -3.22 8.95 4.49
C LEU A 81 -3.34 7.78 5.49
N THR A 82 -3.18 6.54 5.01
CA THR A 82 -3.22 5.33 5.84
C THR A 82 -2.06 5.28 6.84
N LEU A 83 -0.87 5.78 6.47
CA LEU A 83 0.26 5.88 7.39
C LEU A 83 -0.01 6.92 8.50
N LEU A 84 -0.60 8.06 8.15
CA LEU A 84 -0.91 9.14 9.11
C LEU A 84 -2.02 8.76 10.09
N THR A 85 -3.01 7.99 9.63
CA THR A 85 -4.10 7.47 10.46
C THR A 85 -3.74 6.18 11.19
N SER A 86 -2.57 5.58 10.89
CA SER A 86 -2.15 4.32 11.52
C SER A 86 -1.90 4.47 13.03
N PRO A 87 -2.26 3.45 13.83
CA PRO A 87 -1.97 3.46 15.26
C PRO A 87 -0.47 3.26 15.53
N ALA A 88 0.19 4.29 16.07
CA ALA A 88 1.65 4.31 16.24
C ALA A 88 2.10 4.16 17.70
N SER A 89 1.33 4.65 18.68
CA SER A 89 1.72 4.57 20.09
C SER A 89 0.56 4.11 20.96
N CYS A 90 0.62 2.85 21.37
CA CYS A 90 -0.22 2.28 22.42
C CYS A 90 0.65 2.14 23.67
N TYR A 91 0.41 2.93 24.73
CA TYR A 91 1.12 2.78 25.99
C TYR A 91 0.47 1.65 26.83
N GLY A 92 1.22 0.57 27.06
CA GLY A 92 0.80 -0.61 27.82
C GLY A 92 0.07 -1.67 26.97
N ILE A 93 0.22 -2.95 27.35
CA ILE A 93 -0.57 -4.06 26.78
C ILE A 93 -1.98 -3.98 27.36
N LYS A 94 -2.77 -2.99 26.93
CA LYS A 94 -4.20 -2.93 27.25
C LYS A 94 -4.98 -3.17 25.97
N GLN A 95 -5.38 -4.42 25.76
CA GLN A 95 -6.36 -4.78 24.73
C GLN A 95 -7.64 -3.98 24.98
N GLY A 96 -8.06 -3.16 24.00
CA GLY A 96 -9.34 -2.45 24.03
C GLY A 96 -9.27 -0.94 24.30
N ASN A 97 -8.10 -0.36 24.60
CA ASN A 97 -7.95 1.09 24.71
C ASN A 97 -7.47 1.72 23.39
N ALA A 98 -8.02 2.90 23.11
CA ALA A 98 -7.71 3.74 21.97
C ALA A 98 -6.23 4.19 21.99
N CYS A 99 -5.58 4.20 20.82
CA CYS A 99 -4.14 4.41 20.66
C CYS A 99 -3.85 5.64 19.81
N TYR A 100 -2.81 6.39 20.18
CA TYR A 100 -2.43 7.57 19.43
C TYR A 100 -1.98 7.20 18.01
N SER A 101 -2.51 7.93 17.03
CA SER A 101 -2.10 7.79 15.63
C SER A 101 -0.68 8.34 15.41
N LEU A 102 -0.05 7.95 14.31
CA LEU A 102 1.29 8.43 13.95
C LEU A 102 1.35 9.95 13.87
N LEU A 103 0.35 10.56 13.24
CA LEU A 103 0.26 12.02 13.16
C LEU A 103 0.13 12.68 14.55
N GLN A 104 -0.67 12.12 15.45
CA GLN A 104 -0.80 12.64 16.82
C GLN A 104 0.51 12.53 17.58
N SER A 105 1.22 11.41 17.46
CA SER A 105 2.50 11.20 18.14
C SER A 105 3.59 12.20 17.70
N TRP A 106 3.46 12.77 16.50
CA TRP A 106 4.38 13.78 15.99
C TRP A 106 3.98 15.21 16.39
N ILE A 107 2.68 15.47 16.54
CA ILE A 107 2.15 16.82 16.82
C ILE A 107 2.09 17.10 18.33
N THR A 108 1.85 16.10 19.17
CA THR A 108 1.67 16.29 20.61
C THR A 108 2.70 15.51 21.43
N THR A 109 3.36 16.22 22.36
CA THR A 109 4.27 15.63 23.37
C THR A 109 3.53 15.24 24.65
N GLU A 110 2.23 15.52 24.77
CA GLU A 110 1.41 15.17 25.95
C GLU A 110 1.45 13.68 26.29
N ASN A 111 1.57 12.84 25.25
CA ASN A 111 1.69 11.39 25.39
C ASN A 111 3.00 10.96 26.08
N LEU A 112 4.09 11.72 25.88
CA LEU A 112 5.37 11.50 26.56
C LEU A 112 5.38 12.04 27.99
N GLN A 113 4.59 13.10 28.27
CA GLN A 113 4.61 13.76 29.57
C GLN A 113 3.66 13.14 30.60
N THR A 114 2.51 12.60 30.17
CA THR A 114 1.50 12.15 31.13
C THR A 114 1.65 10.69 31.54
N MET A 115 2.17 9.78 30.69
CA MET A 115 2.21 8.32 30.92
C MET A 115 0.90 7.73 31.52
N GLN A 116 -0.19 8.50 31.48
CA GLN A 116 -1.47 8.25 32.12
C GLN A 116 -2.45 8.13 30.97
N GLY A 117 -3.08 6.96 30.89
CA GLY A 117 -4.03 6.57 29.85
C GLY A 117 -5.32 7.40 29.86
N GLY A 118 -5.21 8.69 29.59
CA GLY A 118 -6.31 9.49 29.09
C GLY A 118 -6.67 8.99 27.68
N PRO A 119 -7.96 8.83 27.36
CA PRO A 119 -8.37 8.44 26.02
C PRO A 119 -7.87 9.48 25.01
N PRO A 120 -7.34 9.07 23.85
CA PRO A 120 -6.88 9.99 22.82
C PRO A 120 -8.04 10.89 22.41
N HIS A 121 -7.78 12.19 22.45
CA HIS A 121 -8.77 13.22 22.23
C HIS A 121 -9.20 13.33 20.76
N TRP A 122 -8.50 12.66 19.82
CA TRP A 122 -8.88 12.62 18.41
C TRP A 122 -9.18 11.17 17.96
N THR A 123 -10.31 10.65 18.45
CA THR A 123 -10.92 9.39 18.00
C THR A 123 -11.22 9.37 16.50
N LEU A 124 -11.30 10.53 15.87
CA LEU A 124 -11.50 10.69 14.43
C LEU A 124 -10.43 9.94 13.62
N PHE A 125 -9.15 9.99 14.01
CA PHE A 125 -8.06 9.36 13.24
C PHE A 125 -8.09 7.84 13.36
N GLU A 126 -8.47 7.32 14.53
CA GLU A 126 -8.69 5.88 14.74
C GLU A 126 -9.89 5.37 13.94
N ALA A 127 -11.00 6.12 13.93
CA ALA A 127 -12.17 5.78 13.13
C ALA A 127 -11.88 5.84 11.62
N LEU A 128 -11.03 6.77 11.18
CA LEU A 128 -10.63 6.92 9.78
C LEU A 128 -9.66 5.84 9.31
N PHE A 129 -8.90 5.20 10.20
CA PHE A 129 -7.95 4.15 9.83
C PHE A 129 -8.56 3.05 8.94
N PRO A 130 -9.61 2.31 9.36
CA PRO A 130 -10.20 1.26 8.52
C PRO A 130 -10.73 1.79 7.18
N TRP A 131 -11.29 3.00 7.15
CA TRP A 131 -11.77 3.63 5.91
C TRP A 131 -10.63 4.02 4.97
N SER A 132 -9.55 4.58 5.49
CA SER A 132 -8.37 4.94 4.71
C SER A 132 -7.66 3.70 4.15
N PHE A 133 -7.57 2.63 4.95
CA PHE A 133 -7.05 1.34 4.52
C PHE A 133 -7.92 0.73 3.42
N LEU A 134 -9.25 0.72 3.59
CA LEU A 134 -10.18 0.21 2.59
C LEU A 134 -10.09 1.01 1.29
N ALA A 135 -10.02 2.34 1.38
CA ALA A 135 -9.85 3.22 0.22
C ALA A 135 -8.52 2.94 -0.50
N TYR A 136 -7.44 2.70 0.25
CA TYR A 136 -6.14 2.31 -0.30
C TYR A 136 -6.22 0.98 -1.07
N VAL A 137 -6.84 -0.05 -0.48
CA VAL A 137 -7.05 -1.36 -1.11
C VAL A 137 -7.89 -1.23 -2.37
N ILE A 138 -9.02 -0.52 -2.32
CA ILE A 138 -9.89 -0.28 -3.48
C ILE A 138 -9.11 0.42 -4.59
N THR A 139 -8.31 1.43 -4.25
CA THR A 139 -7.49 2.17 -5.23
C THR A 139 -6.48 1.25 -5.92
N LEU A 140 -5.85 0.31 -5.20
CA LEU A 140 -4.97 -0.69 -5.80
C LEU A 140 -5.73 -1.65 -6.73
N ILE A 141 -6.90 -2.13 -6.33
CA ILE A 141 -7.75 -3.01 -7.16
C ILE A 141 -8.14 -2.28 -8.45
N LEU A 142 -8.60 -1.03 -8.35
CA LEU A 142 -8.97 -0.22 -9.52
C LEU A 142 -7.78 0.03 -10.43
N PHE A 143 -6.61 0.32 -9.87
CA PHE A 143 -5.37 0.46 -10.64
C PHE A 143 -5.04 -0.82 -11.42
N LEU A 144 -5.05 -1.98 -10.76
CA LEU A 144 -4.83 -3.28 -11.40
C LEU A 144 -5.89 -3.58 -12.46
N GLY A 145 -7.14 -3.19 -12.23
CA GLY A 145 -8.23 -3.28 -13.21
C GLY A 145 -8.03 -2.37 -14.43
N THR A 146 -7.22 -1.31 -14.33
CA THR A 146 -6.90 -0.45 -15.48
C THR A 146 -5.73 -0.96 -16.33
N LEU A 147 -5.11 -2.08 -15.94
CA LEU A 147 -4.02 -2.68 -16.72
C LEU A 147 -4.55 -3.15 -18.07
N ARG A 148 -3.89 -2.68 -19.13
CA ARG A 148 -4.09 -3.18 -20.49
C ARG A 148 -2.95 -4.09 -20.85
N VAL A 149 -3.30 -5.32 -21.21
CA VAL A 149 -2.35 -6.37 -21.51
C VAL A 149 -2.34 -6.59 -23.02
N ASP A 150 -1.18 -6.38 -23.64
CA ASP A 150 -1.00 -6.49 -25.09
C ASP A 150 -0.13 -7.73 -25.38
N ASN A 151 -0.58 -8.56 -26.32
CA ASN A 151 0.18 -9.71 -26.84
C ASN A 151 1.06 -9.36 -28.05
N SER A 152 0.97 -8.12 -28.53
CA SER A 152 1.74 -7.68 -29.69
C SER A 152 3.24 -7.78 -29.41
N PRO A 153 4.03 -8.30 -30.36
CA PRO A 153 5.49 -8.27 -30.26
C PRO A 153 5.97 -6.83 -30.11
N ALA A 154 7.17 -6.66 -29.54
CA ALA A 154 7.79 -5.34 -29.46
C ALA A 154 7.88 -4.70 -30.85
N PRO A 155 7.61 -3.38 -31.03
CA PRO A 155 8.17 -2.70 -32.17
C PRO A 155 9.67 -2.90 -32.02
N SER A 156 10.24 -3.69 -32.92
CA SER A 156 11.66 -3.68 -33.18
C SER A 156 12.05 -2.22 -33.28
N SER A 157 13.01 -1.80 -32.47
CA SER A 157 13.69 -0.53 -32.68
C SER A 157 14.32 -0.63 -34.07
N GLU A 158 13.57 -0.19 -35.08
CA GLU A 158 14.04 0.00 -36.45
C GLU A 158 14.92 1.26 -36.43
N SER A 159 16.06 1.12 -35.77
CA SER A 159 17.16 2.08 -35.68
C SER A 159 18.48 1.37 -36.03
N ASP A 160 18.39 0.40 -36.93
CA ASP A 160 19.49 -0.10 -37.74
C ASP A 160 19.05 0.06 -39.20
N ARG A 161 19.13 1.29 -39.70
CA ARG A 161 19.35 1.50 -41.14
C ARG A 161 20.65 2.28 -41.28
N PRO A 162 21.62 1.72 -42.03
CA PRO A 162 22.94 2.31 -42.25
C PRO A 162 22.86 3.62 -43.03
#